data_AF-A0A7Y9ZGE0-F1
#
_entry.id   AF-A0A7Y9ZGE0-F1
#
_cell.length_a   1.000
_cell.length_b   1.000
_cell.length_c   1.000
_cell.angle_alpha   90.00
_cell.angle_beta   90.00
_cell.angle_gamma   90.00
#
_symmetry.space_group_name_H-M   'P 1'
#
loop_
_entity.id
_entity.type
_entity.pdbx_description
1 polymer ?
#
loop_
_entity_poly.entity_id
_entity_poly.type
_entity_poly.pdbx_seq_one_letter_code
_entity_poly.pdbx_strand_id
1 'polypeptide(L)'
;MTKLNSEARRILADAGITVRDWIAYGGWLKEMTDEAGDRQWVPETEWRGDECGCSDDRCIGFHHDEGEECGCLPVLIENRAKDREAYDIWQAYRTAVEANDGRGDQDAYDAVWSRAETWVRRHYPRALTFSLDAVVKGERGISATYPPFPNGSIPDYVGATPEGDGYRQQLWTEGTDPNGHISHERARTMFRQGEENGSAN
;
A
#
# COMPACT_ATOMS: atom_id res chain seq x y z
N MET A 1 -13.12 -22.36 13.83
CA MET A 1 -13.22 -20.96 14.30
C MET A 1 -11.87 -20.57 14.90
N THR A 2 -10.92 -20.19 14.07
CA THR A 2 -9.69 -19.54 14.54
C THR A 2 -10.03 -18.07 14.75
N LYS A 3 -10.14 -17.72 16.05
CA LYS A 3 -10.70 -16.48 16.55
C LYS A 3 -9.56 -15.48 16.66
N LEU A 4 -9.66 -14.33 15.99
CA LEU A 4 -8.98 -13.11 16.44
C LEU A 4 -9.08 -13.05 17.97
N ASN A 5 -7.94 -13.01 18.66
CA ASN A 5 -7.90 -13.01 20.12
C ASN A 5 -8.52 -11.69 20.66
N SER A 6 -8.78 -11.64 21.96
CA SER A 6 -9.47 -10.49 22.57
C SER A 6 -8.67 -9.19 22.48
N GLU A 7 -7.33 -9.29 22.50
CA GLU A 7 -6.43 -8.15 22.39
C GLU A 7 -6.43 -7.55 20.98
N ALA A 8 -6.30 -8.36 19.94
CA ALA A 8 -6.34 -7.91 18.55
C ALA A 8 -7.68 -7.23 18.23
N ARG A 9 -8.79 -7.76 18.77
CA ARG A 9 -10.11 -7.10 18.66
C ARG A 9 -10.14 -5.75 19.34
N ARG A 10 -9.50 -5.62 20.51
CA ARG A 10 -9.40 -4.34 21.23
C ARG A 10 -8.54 -3.35 20.46
N ILE A 11 -7.37 -3.74 19.96
CA ILE A 11 -6.48 -2.88 19.16
C ILE A 11 -7.21 -2.36 17.91
N LEU A 12 -7.94 -3.23 17.21
CA LEU A 12 -8.76 -2.82 16.06
C LEU A 12 -9.87 -1.85 16.47
N ALA A 13 -10.58 -2.13 17.57
CA ALA A 13 -11.64 -1.26 18.07
C ALA A 13 -11.09 0.12 18.52
N ASP A 14 -9.93 0.15 19.19
CA ASP A 14 -9.24 1.37 19.61
C ASP A 14 -8.81 2.21 18.39
N ALA A 15 -8.49 1.56 17.26
CA ALA A 15 -8.23 2.19 15.97
C ALA A 15 -9.50 2.55 15.17
N GLY A 16 -10.70 2.25 15.68
CA GLY A 16 -11.97 2.46 14.97
C GLY A 16 -12.18 1.55 13.76
N ILE A 17 -11.46 0.43 13.68
CA ILE A 17 -11.50 -0.54 12.58
C ILE A 17 -12.35 -1.74 13.01
N THR A 18 -13.35 -2.11 12.21
CA THR A 18 -14.10 -3.34 12.49
C THR A 18 -13.30 -4.57 12.06
N VAL A 19 -13.56 -5.72 12.69
CA VAL A 19 -12.96 -7.00 12.25
C VAL A 19 -13.27 -7.28 10.77
N ARG A 20 -14.46 -6.91 10.29
CA ARG A 20 -14.83 -7.05 8.88
C ARG A 20 -13.97 -6.16 7.98
N ASP A 21 -13.73 -4.91 8.37
CA ASP A 21 -12.88 -3.99 7.60
C ASP A 21 -11.42 -4.42 7.62
N TRP A 22 -10.98 -5.06 8.72
CA TRP A 22 -9.64 -5.59 8.83
C TRP A 22 -9.43 -6.85 7.96
N ILE A 23 -10.43 -7.75 7.93
CA ILE A 23 -10.48 -8.89 7.00
C ILE A 23 -10.47 -8.39 5.56
N ALA A 24 -11.35 -7.42 5.27
CA ALA A 24 -11.40 -6.79 3.96
C ALA A 24 -10.03 -6.22 3.61
N TYR A 25 -9.41 -5.41 4.49
CA TYR A 25 -8.06 -4.87 4.31
C TYR A 25 -6.99 -5.94 4.02
N GLY A 26 -7.12 -7.14 4.57
CA GLY A 26 -6.25 -8.28 4.23
C GLY A 26 -6.17 -8.57 2.73
N GLY A 27 -7.20 -8.22 1.97
CA GLY A 27 -7.24 -8.48 0.53
C GLY A 27 -7.23 -9.97 0.23
N TRP A 28 -7.58 -10.81 1.21
CA TRP A 28 -7.60 -12.25 1.05
C TRP A 28 -8.60 -12.61 -0.02
N LEU A 29 -8.11 -13.31 -1.04
CA LEU A 29 -8.95 -13.87 -2.07
C LEU A 29 -9.01 -15.37 -1.87
N LYS A 30 -10.21 -15.92 -2.00
CA LYS A 30 -10.38 -17.36 -2.18
C LYS A 30 -10.66 -17.67 -3.62
N GLU A 31 -9.99 -18.70 -4.10
CA GLU A 31 -10.35 -19.26 -5.39
C GLU A 31 -11.68 -20.02 -5.25
N MET A 32 -12.59 -19.74 -6.16
CA MET A 32 -13.88 -20.37 -6.31
C MET A 32 -14.04 -20.77 -7.78
N THR A 33 -14.77 -21.84 -8.03
CA THR A 33 -15.22 -22.18 -9.39
C THR A 33 -16.67 -21.78 -9.51
N ASP A 34 -17.02 -20.97 -10.52
CA ASP A 34 -18.42 -20.60 -10.76
C ASP A 34 -19.22 -21.75 -11.39
N GLU A 35 -20.52 -21.53 -11.60
CA GLU A 35 -21.42 -22.53 -12.19
C GLU A 35 -21.03 -22.95 -13.62
N ALA A 36 -20.24 -22.13 -14.33
CA ALA A 36 -19.74 -22.40 -15.67
C ALA A 36 -18.42 -23.20 -15.68
N GLY A 37 -17.78 -23.37 -14.52
CA GLY A 37 -16.49 -24.04 -14.40
C GLY A 37 -15.29 -23.09 -14.44
N ASP A 38 -15.51 -21.78 -14.47
CA ASP A 38 -14.44 -20.79 -14.54
C ASP A 38 -13.90 -20.48 -13.14
N ARG A 39 -12.56 -20.41 -13.04
CA ARG A 39 -11.87 -20.06 -11.79
C ARG A 39 -11.99 -18.56 -11.54
N GLN A 40 -12.58 -18.20 -10.41
CA GLN A 40 -12.74 -16.84 -9.94
C GLN A 40 -12.02 -16.65 -8.60
N TRP A 41 -11.49 -15.46 -8.37
CA TRP A 41 -10.96 -15.07 -7.08
C TRP A 41 -11.97 -14.11 -6.45
N VAL A 42 -12.60 -14.54 -5.36
CA VAL A 42 -13.59 -13.72 -4.65
C VAL A 42 -13.02 -13.25 -3.31
N PRO A 43 -13.40 -12.05 -2.83
CA PRO A 43 -13.04 -11.59 -1.50
C PRO A 43 -13.42 -12.62 -0.44
N GLU A 44 -12.44 -12.97 0.39
CA GLU A 44 -12.67 -13.81 1.54
C GLU A 44 -13.34 -12.98 2.65
N THR A 45 -14.34 -13.57 3.29
CA THR A 45 -15.07 -12.95 4.41
C THR A 45 -14.65 -13.53 5.76
N GLU A 46 -13.81 -14.56 5.72
CA GLU A 46 -13.27 -15.28 6.84
C GLU A 46 -11.77 -14.99 7.02
N TRP A 47 -11.34 -15.07 8.26
CA TRP A 47 -9.98 -14.78 8.67
C TRP A 47 -9.06 -15.99 8.44
N ARG A 48 -7.92 -15.81 7.74
CA ARG A 48 -7.02 -16.91 7.31
C ARG A 48 -5.73 -17.09 8.13
N GLY A 49 -5.64 -16.43 9.28
CA GLY A 49 -4.49 -16.54 10.19
C GLY A 49 -3.98 -17.93 10.51
N ASP A 50 -2.66 -18.03 10.67
CA ASP A 50 -1.92 -19.26 10.93
C ASP A 50 -1.98 -19.70 12.41
N GLU A 51 -1.60 -20.96 12.69
CA GLU A 51 -1.62 -21.61 14.02
C GLU A 51 -0.59 -21.05 15.03
N CYS A 52 0.29 -20.13 14.61
CA CYS A 52 1.44 -19.68 15.39
C CYS A 52 1.13 -18.57 16.43
N GLY A 53 -0.13 -18.26 16.69
CA GLY A 53 -0.53 -17.20 17.63
C GLY A 53 -0.66 -15.81 17.00
N CYS A 54 0.07 -15.53 15.90
CA CYS A 54 -0.22 -14.38 15.05
C CYS A 54 -1.44 -14.67 14.19
N SER A 55 -2.52 -13.97 14.48
CA SER A 55 -3.73 -14.17 13.70
C SER A 55 -3.56 -13.68 12.25
N ASP A 56 -2.58 -12.85 11.89
CA ASP A 56 -2.54 -12.23 10.57
C ASP A 56 -1.43 -12.84 9.68
N ASP A 57 -1.74 -13.37 8.50
CA ASP A 57 -0.71 -13.88 7.57
C ASP A 57 0.18 -12.76 6.99
N ARG A 58 -0.21 -11.50 7.20
CA ARG A 58 0.63 -10.32 6.95
C ARG A 58 1.72 -10.12 8.01
N CYS A 59 1.74 -10.89 9.10
CA CYS A 59 2.80 -10.88 10.12
C CYS A 59 4.13 -11.52 9.64
N ILE A 60 4.52 -11.34 8.37
CA ILE A 60 5.70 -12.02 7.80
C ILE A 60 6.96 -11.63 8.58
N GLY A 61 7.55 -12.59 9.30
CA GLY A 61 8.80 -12.43 10.03
C GLY A 61 8.70 -11.94 11.48
N PHE A 62 7.50 -11.70 12.01
CA PHE A 62 7.26 -11.23 13.39
C PHE A 62 6.36 -12.21 14.16
N HIS A 63 6.81 -13.46 14.31
CA HIS A 63 6.08 -14.48 15.08
C HIS A 63 6.11 -14.17 16.58
N HIS A 64 4.98 -14.39 17.24
CA HIS A 64 4.80 -14.30 18.69
C HIS A 64 3.86 -15.43 19.13
N ASP A 65 4.02 -15.96 20.34
CA ASP A 65 3.17 -17.03 20.86
C ASP A 65 1.71 -16.54 21.15
N GLU A 66 0.75 -17.46 21.35
CA GLU A 66 -0.68 -17.16 21.60
C GLU A 66 -0.92 -16.20 22.78
N GLY A 67 0.01 -16.15 23.74
CA GLY A 67 -0.03 -15.25 24.90
C GLY A 67 0.85 -14.00 24.80
N GLU A 68 1.57 -13.81 23.70
CA GLU A 68 2.45 -12.67 23.48
C GLU A 68 1.75 -11.57 22.66
N GLU A 69 2.22 -10.33 22.83
CA GLU A 69 1.66 -9.17 22.12
C GLU A 69 1.95 -9.27 20.60
N CYS A 70 0.92 -9.05 19.76
CA CYS A 70 1.14 -8.87 18.31
C CYS A 70 1.69 -7.47 18.05
N GLY A 71 3.01 -7.31 18.15
CA GLY A 71 3.70 -6.06 17.74
C GLY A 71 3.50 -5.71 16.26
N CYS A 72 3.10 -6.68 15.45
CA CYS A 72 2.71 -6.59 14.05
C CYS A 72 1.47 -5.74 13.79
N LEU A 73 0.41 -5.95 14.57
CA LEU A 73 -0.92 -5.41 14.28
C LEU A 73 -0.95 -3.87 14.31
N PRO A 74 -0.35 -3.19 15.32
CA PRO A 74 -0.23 -1.74 15.31
C PRO A 74 0.46 -1.20 14.05
N VAL A 75 1.57 -1.83 13.63
CA VAL A 75 2.32 -1.41 12.43
C VAL A 75 1.49 -1.60 11.16
N LEU A 76 0.76 -2.70 11.05
CA LEU A 76 -0.13 -2.95 9.91
C LEU A 76 -1.30 -1.93 9.88
N ILE A 77 -1.84 -1.55 11.03
CA ILE A 77 -2.88 -0.52 11.14
C ILE A 77 -2.34 0.85 10.71
N GLU A 78 -1.12 1.21 11.15
CA GLU A 78 -0.46 2.45 10.73
C GLU A 78 -0.20 2.48 9.23
N ASN A 79 0.25 1.37 8.64
CA ASN A 79 0.44 1.25 7.20
C ASN A 79 -0.88 1.42 6.44
N ARG A 80 -1.96 0.78 6.90
CA ARG A 80 -3.30 0.96 6.32
C ARG A 80 -3.73 2.43 6.35
N ALA A 81 -3.57 3.10 7.50
CA ALA A 81 -3.95 4.49 7.64
C ALA A 81 -3.13 5.40 6.72
N LYS A 82 -1.82 5.14 6.61
CA LYS A 82 -0.91 5.81 5.69
C LYS A 82 -1.35 5.65 4.23
N ASP A 83 -1.69 4.43 3.80
CA ASP A 83 -2.11 4.11 2.43
C ASP A 83 -3.46 4.73 2.09
N ARG A 84 -4.40 4.74 3.05
CA ARG A 84 -5.70 5.42 2.90
C ARG A 84 -5.52 6.91 2.65
N GLU A 85 -4.70 7.55 3.45
CA GLU A 85 -4.47 8.99 3.34
C GLU A 85 -3.79 9.34 2.00
N ALA A 86 -2.87 8.50 1.53
CA ALA A 86 -2.26 8.64 0.21
C ALA A 86 -3.27 8.53 -0.93
N TYR A 87 -4.20 7.56 -0.85
CA TYR A 87 -5.31 7.44 -1.80
C TYR A 87 -6.15 8.73 -1.84
N ASP A 88 -6.56 9.23 -0.67
CA ASP A 88 -7.41 10.42 -0.59
C ASP A 88 -6.68 11.68 -1.13
N ILE A 89 -5.38 11.82 -0.88
CA ILE A 89 -4.54 12.90 -1.43
C ILE A 89 -4.47 12.78 -2.96
N TRP A 90 -4.15 11.60 -3.48
CA TRP A 90 -3.96 11.41 -4.92
C TRP A 90 -5.27 11.52 -5.71
N GLN A 91 -6.39 11.04 -5.17
CA GLN A 91 -7.71 11.26 -5.78
C GLN A 91 -8.10 12.74 -5.83
N ALA A 92 -7.80 13.51 -4.78
CA ALA A 92 -8.02 14.95 -4.78
C ALA A 92 -7.14 15.64 -5.83
N TYR A 93 -5.90 15.18 -5.99
CA TYR A 93 -4.98 15.65 -7.03
C TYR A 93 -5.54 15.38 -8.43
N ARG A 94 -5.98 14.15 -8.70
CA ARG A 94 -6.62 13.79 -9.96
C ARG A 94 -7.83 14.66 -10.21
N THR A 95 -8.69 14.86 -9.22
CA THR A 95 -9.86 15.72 -9.36
C THR A 95 -9.46 17.16 -9.73
N ALA A 96 -8.48 17.74 -9.05
CA ALA A 96 -8.00 19.10 -9.34
C ALA A 96 -7.39 19.21 -10.75
N VAL A 97 -6.76 18.15 -11.24
CA VAL A 97 -6.10 18.10 -12.56
C VAL A 97 -7.02 17.65 -13.70
N GLU A 98 -8.01 16.79 -13.44
CA GLU A 98 -8.98 16.24 -14.41
C GLU A 98 -10.28 17.04 -14.52
N ALA A 99 -10.61 17.91 -13.55
CA ALA A 99 -11.72 18.88 -13.64
C ALA A 99 -11.52 19.94 -14.75
N ASN A 100 -10.77 19.61 -15.80
CA ASN A 100 -9.88 20.51 -16.47
C ASN A 100 -10.01 20.33 -17.98
N ASP A 101 -10.97 21.08 -18.54
CA ASP A 101 -10.97 21.52 -19.93
C ASP A 101 -9.98 22.69 -20.15
N GLY A 102 -8.85 22.73 -19.42
CA GLY A 102 -7.76 23.70 -19.59
C GLY A 102 -7.83 24.99 -18.75
N ARG A 103 -8.53 25.00 -17.60
CA ARG A 103 -8.62 26.15 -16.67
C ARG A 103 -8.56 25.73 -15.20
N GLY A 104 -7.57 24.91 -14.85
CA GLY A 104 -7.46 24.23 -13.56
C GLY A 104 -7.71 25.12 -12.35
N ASP A 105 -8.29 24.53 -11.31
CA ASP A 105 -8.41 25.16 -9.99
C ASP A 105 -7.03 25.14 -9.33
N GLN A 106 -6.29 26.23 -9.53
CA GLN A 106 -4.94 26.39 -9.00
C GLN A 106 -4.92 26.32 -7.47
N ASP A 107 -5.94 26.87 -6.81
CA ASP A 107 -6.04 26.85 -5.35
C ASP A 107 -6.24 25.42 -4.84
N ALA A 108 -7.09 24.63 -5.50
CA ALA A 108 -7.26 23.21 -5.18
C ALA A 108 -5.99 22.40 -5.45
N TYR A 109 -5.28 22.67 -6.55
CA TYR A 109 -3.99 22.06 -6.84
C TYR A 109 -2.97 22.36 -5.73
N ASP A 110 -2.78 23.63 -5.38
CA ASP A 110 -1.80 24.08 -4.38
C ASP A 110 -2.13 23.51 -2.98
N ALA A 111 -3.42 23.43 -2.65
CA ALA A 111 -3.90 22.83 -1.40
C ALA A 111 -3.59 21.32 -1.34
N VAL A 112 -3.83 20.58 -2.42
CA VAL A 112 -3.51 19.15 -2.48
C VAL A 112 -2.01 18.92 -2.47
N TRP A 113 -1.25 19.74 -3.19
CA TRP A 113 0.22 19.68 -3.20
C TRP A 113 0.79 19.88 -1.79
N SER A 114 0.31 20.87 -1.06
CA SER A 114 0.72 21.14 0.33
C SER A 114 0.39 19.97 1.28
N ARG A 115 -0.78 19.34 1.09
CA ARG A 115 -1.16 18.12 1.83
C ARG A 115 -0.24 16.94 1.51
N ALA A 116 0.07 16.73 0.24
CA ALA A 116 1.00 15.69 -0.19
C ALA A 116 2.40 15.92 0.38
N GLU A 117 2.91 17.15 0.35
CA GLU A 117 4.20 17.49 0.95
C GLU A 117 4.24 17.15 2.44
N THR A 118 3.20 17.54 3.18
CA THR A 118 3.08 17.25 4.62
C THR A 118 3.08 15.74 4.87
N TRP A 119 2.32 14.98 4.08
CA TRP A 119 2.26 13.53 4.18
C TRP A 119 3.61 12.88 3.87
N VAL A 120 4.29 13.28 2.79
CA VAL A 120 5.62 12.76 2.43
C VAL A 120 6.65 13.09 3.50
N ARG A 121 6.69 14.33 4.02
CA ARG A 121 7.64 14.72 5.06
C ARG A 121 7.42 13.95 6.37
N ARG A 122 6.17 13.66 6.73
CA ARG A 122 5.82 12.89 7.93
C ARG A 122 6.26 11.43 7.84
N HIS A 123 6.00 10.77 6.72
CA HIS A 123 6.22 9.32 6.58
C HIS A 123 7.57 8.97 5.94
N TYR A 124 8.16 9.90 5.20
CA TYR A 124 9.37 9.72 4.40
C TYR A 124 10.32 10.92 4.56
N PRO A 125 10.80 11.21 5.78
CA PRO A 125 11.57 12.43 6.08
C PRO A 125 12.92 12.55 5.34
N ARG A 126 13.39 11.46 4.71
CA ARG A 126 14.63 11.43 3.92
C ARG A 126 14.42 11.74 2.43
N ALA A 127 13.18 11.91 1.99
CA ALA A 127 12.88 12.30 0.61
C ALA A 127 13.43 13.70 0.33
N LEU A 128 14.11 13.86 -0.80
CA LEU A 128 14.62 15.15 -1.27
C LEU A 128 13.50 15.98 -1.91
N THR A 129 12.67 15.31 -2.71
CA THR A 129 11.51 15.90 -3.39
C THR A 129 10.45 14.81 -3.61
N PHE A 130 9.27 15.21 -4.06
CA PHE A 130 8.15 14.31 -4.36
C PHE A 130 7.41 14.76 -5.61
N SER A 131 6.56 13.87 -6.16
CA SER A 131 5.68 14.15 -7.28
C SER A 131 4.39 13.34 -7.16
N LEU A 132 3.30 13.92 -7.66
CA LEU A 132 1.95 13.32 -7.74
C LEU A 132 1.60 12.84 -9.17
N ASP A 133 2.45 13.13 -10.14
CA ASP A 133 2.21 12.96 -11.57
C ASP A 133 3.25 12.08 -12.29
N ALA A 134 4.38 11.83 -11.62
CA ALA A 134 5.43 10.96 -12.12
C ALA A 134 4.90 9.56 -12.42
N VAL A 135 5.51 8.95 -13.45
CA VAL A 135 5.26 7.57 -13.82
C VAL A 135 6.52 6.77 -13.52
N VAL A 136 6.48 5.89 -12.53
CA VAL A 136 7.61 5.05 -12.14
C VAL A 136 7.33 3.60 -12.54
N LYS A 137 8.19 3.01 -13.38
CA LYS A 137 7.97 1.69 -14.00
C LYS A 137 6.58 1.50 -14.64
N GLY A 138 6.05 2.56 -15.25
CA GLY A 138 4.73 2.54 -15.90
C GLY A 138 3.56 2.83 -14.97
N GLU A 139 3.80 3.11 -13.69
CA GLU A 139 2.75 3.32 -12.69
C GLU A 139 2.69 4.78 -12.22
N ARG A 140 1.49 5.30 -12.00
CA ARG A 140 1.27 6.63 -11.41
C ARG A 140 0.98 6.51 -9.91
N GLY A 141 1.11 7.63 -9.21
CA GLY A 141 0.73 7.76 -7.81
C GLY A 141 1.54 8.84 -7.10
N ILE A 142 1.78 8.66 -5.81
CA ILE A 142 2.71 9.51 -5.04
C ILE A 142 4.09 8.88 -5.11
N SER A 143 5.08 9.64 -5.56
CA SER A 143 6.48 9.22 -5.64
C SER A 143 7.38 10.19 -4.88
N ALA A 144 8.55 9.69 -4.45
CA ALA A 144 9.58 10.51 -3.84
C ALA A 144 10.96 10.20 -4.42
N THR A 145 11.80 11.22 -4.50
CA THR A 145 13.20 11.09 -4.92
C THR A 145 14.09 11.08 -3.70
N TYR A 146 15.05 10.15 -3.67
CA TYR A 146 16.00 9.94 -2.59
C TYR A 146 17.45 10.03 -3.10
N PRO A 147 18.41 10.38 -2.23
CA PRO A 147 19.81 10.23 -2.57
C PRO A 147 20.18 8.74 -2.66
N PRO A 148 21.12 8.35 -3.53
CA PRO A 148 21.64 6.99 -3.54
C PRO A 148 22.29 6.63 -2.20
N PHE A 149 22.43 5.34 -1.91
CA PHE A 149 23.19 4.92 -0.74
C PHE A 149 24.66 5.36 -0.84
N PRO A 150 25.40 5.47 0.29
CA PRO A 150 26.80 5.92 0.28
C PRO A 150 27.74 5.09 -0.61
N ASN A 151 27.38 3.84 -0.90
CA ASN A 151 28.09 2.93 -1.79
C ASN A 151 27.64 3.04 -3.26
N GLY A 152 26.75 3.98 -3.59
CA GLY A 152 26.17 4.18 -4.92
C GLY A 152 25.03 3.21 -5.28
N SER A 153 24.66 2.27 -4.41
CA SER A 153 23.56 1.35 -4.71
C SER A 153 22.20 1.98 -4.44
N ILE A 154 21.17 1.42 -5.07
CA ILE A 154 19.77 1.82 -4.93
C ILE A 154 19.05 0.67 -4.20
N PRO A 155 18.17 0.92 -3.22
CA PRO A 155 17.40 -0.14 -2.59
C PRO A 155 16.43 -0.81 -3.57
N ASP A 156 16.31 -2.13 -3.48
CA ASP A 156 15.47 -2.96 -4.37
C ASP A 156 13.95 -2.85 -4.10
N TYR A 157 13.51 -1.97 -3.20
CA TYR A 157 12.12 -1.95 -2.75
C TYR A 157 11.21 -1.03 -3.57
N VAL A 158 10.33 -1.68 -4.33
CA VAL A 158 9.08 -1.24 -5.01
C VAL A 158 9.18 -0.02 -5.93
N GLY A 159 8.95 -0.27 -7.23
CA GLY A 159 8.66 0.75 -8.24
C GLY A 159 9.67 1.89 -8.28
N ALA A 160 10.97 1.61 -8.41
CA ALA A 160 12.00 2.64 -8.47
C ALA A 160 12.61 2.80 -9.87
N THR A 161 12.93 4.04 -10.26
CA THR A 161 13.73 4.36 -11.45
C THR A 161 14.79 5.41 -11.09
N PRO A 162 16.03 5.31 -11.61
CA PRO A 162 17.01 6.38 -11.46
C PRO A 162 16.53 7.69 -12.13
N GLU A 163 16.71 8.84 -11.47
CA GLU A 163 16.47 10.17 -12.05
C GLU A 163 17.49 11.19 -11.52
N GLY A 164 18.35 11.73 -12.41
CA GLY A 164 19.38 12.70 -12.02
C GLY A 164 20.39 12.15 -11.01
N ASP A 165 20.78 12.96 -10.01
CA ASP A 165 21.68 12.58 -8.91
C ASP A 165 21.00 11.69 -7.83
N GLY A 166 19.79 11.18 -8.09
CA GLY A 166 18.99 10.40 -7.14
C GLY A 166 18.21 9.24 -7.77
N TYR A 167 17.44 8.53 -6.95
CA TYR A 167 16.48 7.54 -7.42
C TYR A 167 15.06 7.92 -6.99
N ARG A 168 14.10 7.74 -7.90
CA ARG A 168 12.68 7.95 -7.62
C ARG A 168 12.06 6.62 -7.23
N GLN A 169 11.28 6.60 -6.16
CA GLN A 169 10.56 5.44 -5.64
C GLN A 169 9.06 5.74 -5.61
N GLN A 170 8.24 4.77 -6.03
CA GLN A 170 6.79 4.82 -5.87
C GLN A 170 6.44 4.58 -4.40
N LEU A 171 5.84 5.57 -3.74
CA LEU A 171 5.41 5.47 -2.33
C LEU A 171 3.97 4.93 -2.22
N TRP A 172 3.13 5.30 -3.17
CA TRP A 172 1.74 4.87 -3.31
C TRP A 172 1.34 4.90 -4.77
N THR A 173 0.35 4.12 -5.20
CA THR A 173 -0.04 3.98 -6.62
C THR A 173 -1.54 4.14 -6.90
N GLU A 174 -1.89 4.65 -8.08
CA GLU A 174 -3.27 4.76 -8.56
C GLU A 174 -4.07 3.45 -8.56
N GLY A 175 -3.39 2.31 -8.70
CA GLY A 175 -4.01 0.98 -8.68
C GLY A 175 -4.37 0.48 -7.28
N THR A 176 -4.14 1.30 -6.25
CA THR A 176 -4.54 1.00 -4.88
C THR A 176 -5.94 1.54 -4.61
N ASP A 177 -6.83 0.69 -4.08
CA ASP A 177 -8.20 1.08 -3.73
C ASP A 177 -8.24 1.94 -2.44
N PRO A 178 -9.41 2.50 -2.06
CA PRO A 178 -9.53 3.26 -0.83
C PRO A 178 -9.17 2.46 0.43
N ASN A 179 -9.15 1.14 0.40
CA ASN A 179 -8.80 0.32 1.56
C ASN A 179 -7.30 0.01 1.62
N GLY A 180 -6.51 0.40 0.62
CA GLY A 180 -5.08 0.06 0.54
C GLY A 180 -4.79 -1.18 -0.30
N HIS A 181 -5.78 -1.72 -1.03
CA HIS A 181 -5.61 -2.92 -1.85
C HIS A 181 -5.03 -2.61 -3.21
N ILE A 182 -3.92 -3.26 -3.52
CA ILE A 182 -3.37 -3.35 -4.87
C ILE A 182 -4.36 -4.15 -5.73
N SER A 183 -4.79 -3.60 -6.87
CA SER A 183 -5.66 -4.31 -7.80
C SER A 183 -5.07 -5.65 -8.25
N HIS A 184 -5.92 -6.63 -8.57
CA HIS A 184 -5.46 -7.96 -9.01
C HIS A 184 -4.59 -7.89 -10.28
N GLU A 185 -4.91 -6.99 -11.20
CA GLU A 185 -4.11 -6.73 -12.40
C GLU A 185 -2.71 -6.20 -12.04
N ARG A 186 -2.65 -5.31 -11.06
CA ARG A 186 -1.40 -4.77 -10.53
C ARG A 186 -0.58 -5.82 -9.80
N ALA A 187 -1.21 -6.64 -8.95
CA ALA A 187 -0.53 -7.75 -8.27
C ALA A 187 0.16 -8.65 -9.30
N ARG A 188 -0.54 -9.02 -10.38
CA ARG A 188 0.03 -9.81 -11.50
C ARG A 188 1.20 -9.12 -12.19
N THR A 189 1.16 -7.80 -12.36
CA THR A 189 2.26 -7.02 -12.96
C THR A 189 3.49 -6.99 -12.06
N MET A 190 3.29 -6.77 -10.75
CA MET A 190 4.38 -6.78 -9.76
C MET A 190 5.05 -8.16 -9.67
N PHE A 191 4.27 -9.25 -9.69
CA PHE A 191 4.81 -10.61 -9.74
C PHE A 191 5.66 -10.86 -10.99
N ARG A 192 5.16 -10.52 -12.19
CA ARG A 192 5.92 -10.67 -13.44
C ARG A 192 7.22 -9.87 -13.47
N GLN A 193 7.18 -8.62 -13.00
CA GLN A 193 8.38 -7.78 -12.90
C GLN A 193 9.40 -8.32 -11.88
N GLY A 194 8.94 -8.95 -10.79
CA GLY A 194 9.80 -9.64 -9.84
C GLY A 194 10.53 -10.84 -10.44
N GLU A 195 9.85 -11.64 -11.26
CA GLU A 195 10.44 -12.78 -11.98
C GLU A 195 11.45 -12.35 -13.06
N GLU A 196 11.15 -11.26 -13.78
CA GLU A 196 12.04 -10.70 -14.80
C GLU A 196 13.33 -10.13 -14.19
N ASN A 197 13.24 -9.48 -13.01
CA ASN A 197 14.42 -8.97 -12.29
C ASN A 197 15.18 -10.06 -11.52
N GLY A 198 14.50 -11.14 -11.11
CA GLY A 198 15.11 -12.31 -10.44
C GLY A 198 15.79 -13.30 -11.39
N SER A 199 15.49 -13.23 -12.69
CA SER A 199 16.09 -14.07 -13.73
C SER A 199 17.39 -13.49 -14.31
N ALA A 200 17.85 -12.35 -13.79
CA ALA A 200 19.15 -11.77 -14.10
C ALA A 200 20.14 -12.07 -12.96
N ASN A 201 20.45 -13.34 -12.74
CA ASN A 201 21.63 -13.81 -12.00
C ASN A 201 22.20 -15.05 -12.68
#